data_AF-A0A7S7UG79-F1
#
_entry.id   AF-A0A7S7UG79-F1
#
_cell.length_a   1.000
_cell.length_b   1.000
_cell.length_c   1.000
_cell.angle_alpha   90.00
_cell.angle_beta   90.00
_cell.angle_gamma   90.00
#
_symmetry.space_group_name_H-M   'P 1'
#
loop_
_entity.id
_entity.type
_entity.pdbx_description
1 polymer ?
#
loop_
_entity_poly.entity_id
_entity_poly.type
_entity_poly.pdbx_seq_one_letter_code
_entity_poly.pdbx_strand_id
1 'polypeptide(L)'
;MSKLTAEQIAFAKTMSIKQRSVLRTLDNFPFYLSASERADREIDDLFRNKLVQCCHYDSPAGSPRALPAWGVTQAGKAVVARLEKGQL
;
A
#
# COMPACT_ATOMS: atom_id res chain seq x y z
N MET A 1 1.47 2.18 -18.31
CA MET A 1 2.18 1.41 -17.25
C MET A 1 3.02 2.39 -16.44
N SER A 2 2.77 2.52 -15.14
CA SER A 2 3.62 3.35 -14.28
C SER A 2 5.01 2.72 -14.21
N LYS A 3 6.06 3.49 -14.53
CA LYS A 3 7.45 3.03 -14.50
C LYS A 3 7.92 3.06 -13.04
N LEU A 4 8.18 1.89 -12.46
CA LEU A 4 8.76 1.79 -11.12
C LEU A 4 10.16 2.40 -11.11
N THR A 5 10.47 3.10 -10.02
CA THR A 5 11.83 3.62 -9.78
C THR A 5 12.78 2.48 -9.37
N ALA A 6 14.09 2.71 -9.52
CA ALA A 6 15.10 1.74 -9.09
C ALA A 6 15.00 1.45 -7.58
N GLU A 7 14.72 2.47 -6.77
CA GLU A 7 14.52 2.35 -5.32
C GLU A 7 13.32 1.46 -4.98
N GLN A 8 12.19 1.65 -5.67
CA GLN A 8 10.99 0.82 -5.46
C GLN A 8 11.23 -0.64 -5.86
N ILE A 9 11.99 -0.90 -6.92
CA ILE A 9 12.35 -2.26 -7.34
C ILE A 9 13.31 -2.89 -6.32
N ALA A 10 14.34 -2.15 -5.88
CA ALA A 10 15.29 -2.63 -4.89
C ALA A 10 14.59 -2.98 -3.57
N PHE A 11 13.73 -2.08 -3.09
CA PHE A 11 12.92 -2.31 -1.91
C PHE A 11 11.97 -3.51 -2.08
N ALA A 12 11.32 -3.63 -3.24
CA ALA A 12 10.43 -4.76 -3.51
C ALA A 12 11.12 -6.13 -3.47
N LYS A 13 12.40 -6.20 -3.85
CA LYS A 13 13.21 -7.42 -3.73
C LYS A 13 13.50 -7.77 -2.27
N THR A 14 13.69 -6.77 -1.41
CA THR A 14 14.03 -6.94 0.02
C THR A 14 12.81 -7.00 0.93
N MET A 15 11.59 -6.85 0.40
CA MET A 15 10.38 -6.87 1.22
C MET A 15 10.22 -8.17 2.00
N SER A 16 9.84 -8.02 3.27
CA SER A 16 9.39 -9.10 4.13
C SER A 16 8.14 -9.78 3.56
N ILE A 17 7.88 -11.02 3.98
CA ILE A 17 6.63 -11.72 3.63
C ILE A 17 5.41 -10.93 4.13
N LYS A 18 5.51 -10.28 5.30
CA LYS A 18 4.44 -9.48 5.90
C LYS A 18 4.17 -8.21 5.06
N GLN A 19 5.20 -7.47 4.66
CA GLN A 19 5.10 -6.34 3.73
C GLN A 19 4.42 -6.72 2.41
N ARG A 20 4.81 -7.85 1.80
CA ARG A 20 4.17 -8.33 0.56
C ARG A 20 2.70 -8.66 0.78
N SER A 21 2.37 -9.28 1.91
CA SER A 21 0.98 -9.59 2.27
C SER A 21 0.16 -8.31 2.45
N VAL A 22 0.66 -7.35 3.23
CA VAL A 22 0.00 -6.06 3.45
C VAL A 22 -0.25 -5.34 2.13
N LEU A 23 0.76 -5.26 1.25
CA LEU A 23 0.63 -4.59 -0.03
C LEU A 23 -0.42 -5.27 -0.94
N ARG A 24 -0.48 -6.60 -0.97
CA ARG A 24 -1.52 -7.35 -1.70
C ARG A 24 -2.91 -7.14 -1.11
N THR A 25 -3.01 -7.15 0.22
CA THR A 25 -4.26 -6.95 0.93
C THR A 25 -4.85 -5.56 0.65
N LEU A 26 -4.01 -4.51 0.70
CA LEU A 26 -4.41 -3.14 0.41
C LEU A 26 -4.75 -2.91 -1.09
N ASP A 27 -4.23 -3.74 -2.00
CA ASP A 27 -4.57 -3.63 -3.43
C ASP A 27 -6.00 -4.12 -3.71
N ASN A 28 -6.46 -5.09 -2.92
CA ASN A 28 -7.78 -5.71 -3.04
C ASN A 28 -8.85 -5.02 -2.21
N PHE A 29 -8.50 -4.43 -1.06
CA PHE A 29 -9.46 -3.86 -0.12
C PHE A 29 -8.99 -2.51 0.46
N PRO A 30 -9.89 -1.52 0.56
CA PRO A 30 -9.61 -0.32 1.34
C PRO A 30 -9.62 -0.66 2.84
N PHE A 31 -8.53 -0.36 3.55
CA PHE A 31 -8.44 -0.52 5.00
C PHE A 31 -8.50 0.83 5.71
N TYR A 32 -9.54 1.06 6.52
CA TYR A 32 -9.68 2.28 7.31
C TYR A 32 -8.56 2.38 8.35
N LEU A 33 -7.95 3.57 8.45
CA LEU A 33 -6.86 3.86 9.36
C LEU A 33 -7.37 3.89 10.80
N SER A 34 -6.96 2.92 11.62
CA SER A 34 -6.97 3.07 13.07
C SER A 34 -5.69 3.79 13.51
N ALA A 35 -5.76 4.60 14.57
CA ALA A 35 -4.61 5.36 15.09
C ALA A 35 -3.40 4.47 15.43
N SER A 36 -3.63 3.19 15.72
CA SER A 36 -2.63 2.18 16.05
C SER A 36 -1.79 1.72 14.85
N GLU A 37 -2.33 1.76 13.64
CA GLU A 37 -1.63 1.30 12.42
C GLU A 37 -0.57 2.28 11.92
N ARG A 38 -0.65 3.55 12.35
CA ARG A 38 0.36 4.57 12.03
C ARG A 38 1.73 4.25 12.67
N ALA A 39 1.75 3.33 13.64
CA ALA A 39 2.97 2.83 14.28
C ALA A 39 3.45 1.46 13.74
N ASP A 40 2.76 0.83 12.77
CA ASP A 40 3.23 -0.41 12.16
C ASP A 40 4.38 -0.11 11.19
N ARG A 41 5.58 -0.58 11.53
CA ARG A 41 6.80 -0.39 10.73
C ARG A 41 6.67 -0.94 9.31
N GLU A 42 5.89 -2.01 9.11
CA GLU A 42 5.70 -2.60 7.77
C GLU A 42 4.97 -1.64 6.84
N ILE A 43 3.97 -0.93 7.36
CA ILE A 43 3.21 0.06 6.59
C ILE A 43 4.03 1.34 6.41
N ASP A 44 4.78 1.76 7.43
CA ASP A 44 5.66 2.93 7.34
C ASP A 44 6.71 2.77 6.22
N ASP A 45 7.36 1.60 6.13
CA ASP A 45 8.33 1.32 5.07
C ASP A 45 7.69 1.32 3.67
N LEU A 46 6.48 0.75 3.53
CA LEU A 46 5.72 0.80 2.27
C LEU A 46 5.34 2.23 1.89
N PHE A 47 5.00 3.06 2.88
CA PHE A 47 4.63 4.46 2.70
C PHE A 47 5.84 5.31 2.29
N ARG A 48 6.99 5.14 2.96
CA ARG A 48 8.26 5.81 2.61
C ARG A 48 8.71 5.51 1.19
N ASN A 49 8.50 4.27 0.73
CA ASN A 49 8.78 3.85 -0.65
C ASN A 49 7.70 4.24 -1.67
N LYS A 50 6.70 5.03 -1.25
CA LYS A 50 5.59 5.51 -2.09
C LYS A 50 4.82 4.36 -2.76
N LEU A 51 4.72 3.21 -2.08
CA LEU A 51 3.94 2.06 -2.56
C LEU A 51 2.51 2.09 -2.03
N VAL A 52 2.32 2.62 -0.81
CA VAL A 52 1.00 2.92 -0.24
C VAL A 52 0.87 4.42 0.02
N GLN A 53 -0.36 4.88 0.18
CA GLN A 53 -0.71 6.26 0.50
C GLN A 53 -1.83 6.30 1.53
N CYS A 54 -1.90 7.39 2.30
CA CYS A 54 -3.08 7.71 3.09
C CYS A 54 -4.07 8.41 2.16
N CYS A 55 -5.23 7.78 1.94
CA CYS A 55 -6.34 8.36 1.19
C CYS A 55 -7.55 8.52 2.11
N HIS A 56 -8.50 9.35 1.70
CA HIS A 56 -9.77 9.47 2.41
C HIS A 56 -10.82 8.76 1.58
N TYR A 57 -11.50 7.76 2.14
CA TYR A 57 -12.68 7.18 1.50
C TYR A 57 -13.92 7.90 1.98
N ASP A 58 -14.86 8.10 1.06
CA ASP A 58 -16.21 8.50 1.41
C ASP A 58 -16.77 7.46 2.37
N SER A 59 -17.21 7.91 3.54
CA SER A 59 -17.86 7.00 4.48
C SER A 59 -19.11 6.41 3.80
N PRO A 60 -19.42 5.12 4.01
CA PRO A 60 -20.70 4.57 3.58
C PRO A 60 -21.85 5.44 4.10
N ALA A 61 -22.86 5.60 3.24
CA ALA A 61 -23.93 6.60 3.24
C ALA A 61 -24.30 7.18 4.62
N GLY A 62 -24.06 8.49 4.80
CA GLY A 62 -24.66 9.30 5.86
C GLY A 62 -23.71 9.91 6.90
N SER A 63 -22.42 9.58 6.89
CA SER A 63 -21.43 10.25 7.75
C SER A 63 -20.73 11.39 7.01
N PRO A 64 -20.74 12.62 7.53
CA PRO A 64 -20.12 13.78 6.88
C PRO A 64 -18.58 13.78 6.95
N ARG A 65 -17.94 12.71 7.43
CA ARG A 65 -16.49 12.64 7.59
C ARG A 65 -15.91 11.52 6.73
N ALA A 66 -15.13 11.92 5.73
CA ALA A 66 -14.26 11.00 5.02
C ALA A 66 -13.26 10.41 6.04
N LEU A 67 -13.21 9.09 6.13
CA LEU A 67 -12.31 8.41 7.04
C LEU A 67 -10.96 8.22 6.36
N PRO A 68 -9.84 8.56 7.02
CA PRO A 68 -8.54 8.23 6.49
C PRO A 68 -8.43 6.70 6.38
N ALA A 69 -7.74 6.23 5.35
CA ALA A 69 -7.53 4.84 5.05
C ALA A 69 -6.19 4.66 4.34
N TRP A 70 -5.66 3.44 4.42
CA TRP A 70 -4.56 3.03 3.56
C TRP A 70 -5.08 2.64 2.20
N GLY A 71 -4.42 3.16 1.16
CA GLY A 71 -4.64 2.78 -0.22
C GLY A 71 -3.34 2.45 -0.92
N VAL A 72 -3.38 1.56 -1.89
CA VAL A 72 -2.24 1.24 -2.74
C VAL A 72 -2.09 2.29 -3.84
N THR A 73 -0.87 2.79 -4.03
CA THR A 73 -0.54 3.70 -5.14
C THR A 73 -0.41 2.93 -6.46
N GLN A 74 -0.38 3.64 -7.59
CA GLN A 74 -0.10 3.00 -8.90
C GLN A 74 1.25 2.26 -8.93
N ALA A 75 2.25 2.75 -8.20
CA ALA A 75 3.53 2.06 -8.06
C ALA A 75 3.38 0.77 -7.24
N GLY A 76 2.65 0.82 -6.12
CA GLY A 76 2.34 -0.38 -5.33
C GLY A 76 1.59 -1.45 -6.15
N LYS A 77 0.60 -1.05 -6.96
CA LYS A 77 -0.10 -1.98 -7.88
C LYS A 77 0.85 -2.63 -8.88
N ALA A 78 1.77 -1.84 -9.45
CA ALA A 78 2.78 -2.36 -10.37
C ALA A 78 3.76 -3.33 -9.69
N VAL A 79 4.10 -3.11 -8.42
CA VAL A 79 4.91 -4.05 -7.62
C VAL A 79 4.14 -5.35 -7.36
N VAL A 80 2.88 -5.28 -6.94
CA VAL A 80 2.02 -6.47 -6.73
C VAL A 80 1.94 -7.30 -8.01
N ALA A 81 1.65 -6.66 -9.15
CA ALA A 81 1.59 -7.35 -10.44
C ALA A 81 2.90 -8.03 -10.84
N ARG A 82 4.07 -7.48 -10.45
CA ARG A 82 5.37 -8.13 -10.69
C ARG A 82 5.64 -9.27 -9.70
N LEU A 83 5.23 -9.13 -8.45
CA LEU A 83 5.34 -10.19 -7.43
C LEU A 83 4.52 -11.43 -7.83
N GLU A 84 3.32 -11.23 -8.37
CA GLU A 84 2.44 -12.32 -8.84
C GLU A 84 3.00 -13.04 -10.07
N LYS A 85 3.73 -12.33 -10.94
CA LYS A 85 4.37 -12.89 -12.13
C LYS A 85 5.76 -13.47 -11.88
N GLY A 86 6.28 -13.39 -10.66
CA GLY A 86 7.66 -13.79 -10.34
C GLY A 86 8.73 -12.95 -11.05
N GLN A 87 8.44 -11.68 -11.35
CA GLN A 87 9.28 -10.77 -12.15
C GLN A 87 10.05 -9.74 -11.29
N LEU A 88 10.36 -10.10 -10.04
CA LEU A 88 11.05 -9.24 -9.07
C LEU A 88 12.38 -9.85 -8.65
#